data_AF-A0AAV0Y3L5-F1
#
_entry.id   AF-A0AAV0Y3L5-F1
#
_cell.length_a   1.000
_cell.length_b   1.000
_cell.length_c   1.000
_cell.angle_alpha   90.00
_cell.angle_beta   90.00
_cell.angle_gamma   90.00
#
_symmetry.space_group_name_H-M   'P 1'
#
loop_
_entity.id
_entity.type
_entity.pdbx_description
1 polymer ?
#
loop_
_entity_poly.entity_id
_entity_poly.type
_entity_poly.pdbx_seq_one_letter_code
_entity_poly.pdbx_strand_id
1 'polypeptide(L)'
;MFPKLVNTGHGQKIKTSEIKISSFFKNSPTITLQFSYSLGSQKKHVTIKQPKQRRRSKENNYQTLELQSAFNSKLPISEAKYNDLLKLCSSGVIPNRYHKEFKSLKKKETVEDVLGETNEEDNIILEIHPTEY
;
A
#
# COMPACT_ATOMS: atom_id res chain seq x y z
N MET A 1 19.94 -3.55 1.21
CA MET A 1 20.12 -5.02 1.20
C MET A 1 18.82 -5.65 1.66
N PHE A 2 18.11 -6.40 0.81
CA PHE A 2 16.87 -7.06 1.21
C PHE A 2 17.16 -8.28 2.10
N PRO A 3 16.39 -8.49 3.18
CA PRO A 3 16.61 -9.62 4.06
C PRO A 3 16.29 -10.94 3.34
N LYS A 4 17.15 -11.95 3.52
CA LYS A 4 16.95 -13.27 2.89
C LYS A 4 15.78 -13.98 3.54
N LEU A 5 14.77 -14.30 2.72
CA LEU A 5 13.68 -15.18 3.12
C LEU A 5 14.20 -16.62 3.14
N VAL A 6 14.20 -17.23 4.33
CA VAL A 6 14.64 -18.62 4.54
C VAL A 6 13.48 -19.56 4.21
N ASN A 7 13.77 -20.84 3.93
CA ASN A 7 12.78 -21.88 3.70
C ASN A 7 11.68 -21.90 4.78
N THR A 8 10.48 -22.32 4.39
CA THR A 8 9.39 -22.64 5.32
C THR A 8 9.85 -23.76 6.27
N GLY A 9 9.23 -23.92 7.45
CA GLY A 9 9.63 -24.93 8.46
C GLY A 9 9.79 -26.38 7.95
N HIS A 10 9.25 -26.70 6.77
CA HIS A 10 9.39 -27.99 6.08
C HIS A 10 10.50 -28.03 5.00
N GLY A 11 11.42 -27.06 4.96
CA GLY A 11 12.51 -27.01 3.97
C GLY A 11 12.10 -26.56 2.56
N GLN A 12 10.82 -26.26 2.33
CA GLN A 12 10.33 -25.78 1.04
C GLN A 12 10.82 -24.34 0.75
N LYS A 13 11.50 -24.17 -0.38
CA LYS A 13 11.97 -22.86 -0.88
C LYS A 13 10.77 -21.97 -1.18
N ILE A 14 10.85 -20.71 -0.74
CA ILE A 14 9.85 -19.70 -1.04
C ILE A 14 10.20 -19.08 -2.40
N LYS A 15 9.29 -19.17 -3.36
CA LYS A 15 9.42 -18.49 -4.64
C LYS A 15 8.91 -17.07 -4.51
N THR A 16 9.79 -16.16 -4.12
CA THR A 16 9.42 -14.76 -3.82
C THR A 16 8.78 -14.04 -5.00
N SER A 17 9.19 -14.39 -6.22
CA SER A 17 8.62 -13.87 -7.48
C SER A 17 7.15 -14.24 -7.70
N GLU A 18 6.67 -15.31 -7.06
CA GLU A 18 5.29 -15.78 -7.23
C GLU A 18 4.35 -15.24 -6.14
N ILE A 19 4.88 -14.61 -5.08
CA ILE A 19 4.08 -14.08 -3.97
C ILE A 19 3.15 -12.97 -4.49
N LYS A 20 1.85 -13.15 -4.31
CA LYS A 20 0.83 -12.17 -4.73
C LYS A 20 0.31 -11.32 -3.57
N ILE A 21 0.31 -11.89 -2.37
CA ILE A 21 -0.17 -11.22 -1.16
C ILE A 21 0.87 -11.41 -0.07
N SER A 22 1.27 -10.31 0.56
CA SER A 22 2.17 -10.30 1.72
C SER A 22 1.64 -9.38 2.81
N SER A 23 1.74 -9.81 4.07
CA SER A 23 1.43 -8.99 5.24
C SER A 23 2.48 -9.20 6.33
N PHE A 24 2.69 -8.17 7.13
CA PHE A 24 3.66 -8.16 8.23
C PHE A 24 2.94 -7.84 9.53
N PHE A 25 3.41 -8.41 10.63
CA PHE A 25 2.91 -8.07 11.95
C PHE A 25 3.64 -6.84 12.46
N LYS A 26 2.91 -5.72 12.57
CA LYS A 26 3.39 -4.50 13.23
C LYS A 26 3.67 -4.83 14.71
N ASN A 27 4.79 -4.34 15.26
CA ASN A 27 5.19 -4.48 16.68
C ASN A 27 5.59 -5.89 17.16
N SER A 28 5.98 -6.79 16.26
CA SER A 28 6.59 -8.06 16.67
C SER A 28 8.12 -7.91 16.83
N PRO A 29 8.74 -8.46 17.88
CA PRO A 29 10.20 -8.47 18.02
C PRO A 29 10.89 -9.26 16.91
N THR A 30 10.15 -10.15 16.24
CA THR A 30 10.57 -10.87 15.03
C THR A 30 9.79 -10.41 13.82
N ILE A 31 10.50 -10.10 12.73
CA ILE A 31 9.86 -9.81 11.44
C ILE A 31 9.29 -11.11 10.88
N THR A 32 7.97 -11.23 10.90
CA THR A 32 7.24 -12.38 10.35
C THR A 32 6.52 -11.96 9.09
N LEU A 33 6.80 -12.68 8.00
CA LEU A 33 6.13 -12.54 6.71
C LEU A 33 5.00 -13.56 6.64
N GLN A 34 3.79 -13.08 6.45
CA GLN A 34 2.65 -13.90 6.08
C GLN A 34 2.37 -13.71 4.58
N PHE A 35 2.33 -14.79 3.79
CA PHE A 35 2.21 -14.68 2.33
C PHE A 35 1.32 -15.76 1.70
N SER A 36 0.81 -15.49 0.51
CA SER A 36 0.13 -16.47 -0.34
C SER A 36 0.38 -16.24 -1.83
N TYR A 37 0.22 -17.30 -2.62
CA TYR A 37 0.37 -17.29 -4.08
C TYR A 37 -0.97 -17.07 -4.81
N SER A 38 -2.08 -17.17 -4.08
CA SER A 38 -3.42 -17.01 -4.62
C SER A 38 -4.32 -16.26 -3.63
N LEU A 39 -5.37 -15.64 -4.15
CA LEU A 39 -6.35 -14.93 -3.36
C LEU A 39 -7.26 -15.98 -2.66
N GLY A 40 -7.42 -15.89 -1.34
CA GLY A 40 -8.27 -16.79 -0.55
C GLY A 40 -7.62 -18.11 -0.10
N SER A 41 -6.40 -18.43 -0.55
CA SER A 41 -5.67 -19.60 -0.08
C SER A 41 -5.16 -19.40 1.35
N GLN A 42 -4.93 -20.51 2.07
CA GLN A 42 -4.24 -20.46 3.36
C GLN A 42 -2.90 -19.74 3.24
N LYS A 43 -2.67 -18.80 4.15
CA LYS A 43 -1.45 -18.00 4.17
C LYS A 43 -0.33 -18.80 4.86
N LYS A 44 0.85 -18.80 4.24
CA LYS A 44 2.07 -19.36 4.82
C LYS A 44 2.76 -18.32 5.69
N HIS A 45 3.49 -18.77 6.71
CA HIS A 45 4.19 -17.91 7.66
C HIS A 45 5.68 -18.24 7.67
N VAL A 46 6.53 -17.22 7.55
CA VAL A 46 7.99 -17.37 7.66
C VAL A 46 8.61 -16.24 8.47
N THR A 47 9.46 -16.61 9.41
CA THR A 47 10.26 -15.67 10.20
C THR A 47 11.50 -15.25 9.41
N ILE A 48 11.63 -13.95 9.19
CA ILE A 48 12.78 -13.35 8.52
C ILE A 48 13.92 -13.22 9.53
N LYS A 49 15.02 -13.93 9.30
CA LYS A 49 16.22 -13.78 10.13
C LYS A 49 16.89 -12.45 9.81
N GLN A 50 17.17 -11.64 10.83
CA GLN A 50 18.00 -10.47 10.66
C GLN A 50 19.42 -10.91 10.22
N PRO A 51 20.04 -10.23 9.23
CA PRO A 51 21.40 -10.53 8.84
C PRO A 51 22.33 -10.32 10.03
N LYS A 52 23.14 -11.34 10.37
CA LYS A 52 24.17 -11.22 11.41
C LYS A 52 25.10 -10.07 11.01
N GLN A 53 25.18 -9.03 11.83
CA GLN A 53 26.09 -7.91 11.58
C GLN A 53 27.53 -8.43 11.57
N ARG A 54 28.30 -8.06 10.54
CA ARG A 54 29.76 -8.22 10.57
C ARG A 54 30.28 -7.18 11.56
N ARG A 55 31.15 -7.61 12.49
CA ARG A 55 31.64 -6.93 13.72
C ARG A 55 32.20 -5.48 13.61
N ARG A 56 31.99 -4.74 12.52
CA ARG A 56 32.56 -3.39 12.31
C ARG A 56 31.60 -2.32 11.80
N SER A 57 30.35 -2.62 11.47
CA SER A 57 29.40 -1.55 11.17
C SER A 57 28.80 -1.04 12.46
N LYS A 58 28.95 0.27 12.70
CA LYS A 58 28.20 1.05 13.70
C LYS A 58 26.79 0.49 13.80
N GLU A 59 26.41 0.18 15.03
CA GLU A 59 25.21 -0.51 15.44
C GLU A 59 23.96 0.03 14.71
N ASN A 60 23.61 -0.55 13.56
CA ASN A 60 22.27 -0.39 13.00
C ASN A 60 21.34 -1.28 13.85
N ASN A 61 21.19 -0.90 15.12
CA ASN A 61 20.07 -1.31 15.92
C ASN A 61 18.85 -0.76 15.20
N TYR A 62 18.14 -1.63 14.49
CA TYR A 62 16.70 -1.45 14.35
C TYR A 62 16.08 -1.70 15.73
N GLN A 63 16.50 -0.92 16.74
CA GLN A 63 15.65 -0.60 17.88
C GLN A 63 14.36 -0.18 17.23
N THR A 64 13.32 -0.97 17.47
CA THR A 64 11.94 -0.78 17.04
C THR A 64 11.67 0.71 16.84
N LEU A 65 11.88 1.19 15.61
CA LEU A 65 11.52 2.55 15.25
C LEU A 65 10.01 2.54 15.37
N GLU A 66 9.50 3.14 16.44
CA GLU A 66 8.07 3.28 16.63
C GLU A 66 7.56 4.10 15.44
N LEU A 67 7.00 3.40 14.46
CA LEU A 67 6.40 4.01 13.29
C LEU A 67 5.23 4.85 13.77
N GLN A 68 5.49 6.14 13.93
CA GLN A 68 4.48 7.14 14.19
C GLN A 68 3.53 7.21 13.00
N SER A 69 2.24 7.39 13.29
CA SER A 69 1.27 7.61 12.24
C SER A 69 1.57 8.94 11.57
N ALA A 70 1.63 8.96 10.23
CA ALA A 70 1.78 10.21 9.49
C ALA A 70 0.61 11.17 9.73
N PHE A 71 -0.54 10.64 10.15
CA PHE A 71 -1.74 11.41 10.45
C PHE A 71 -2.30 11.04 11.83
N ASN A 72 -2.76 12.05 12.57
CA ASN A 72 -3.36 11.86 13.90
C ASN A 72 -4.74 11.17 13.83
N SER A 73 -5.38 11.19 12.66
CA SER A 73 -6.69 10.56 12.45
C SER A 73 -6.89 10.21 10.97
N LYS A 74 -7.96 9.46 10.68
CA LYS A 74 -8.36 9.17 9.29
C LYS A 74 -8.74 10.47 8.57
N LEU A 75 -8.12 10.70 7.42
CA LEU A 75 -8.44 11.83 6.56
C LEU A 75 -9.86 11.66 5.98
N PRO A 76 -10.74 12.67 6.12
CA PRO A 76 -12.02 12.67 5.44
C PRO A 76 -11.84 12.86 3.94
N ILE A 77 -12.78 12.34 3.15
CA ILE A 77 -12.91 12.60 1.72
C ILE A 77 -14.09 13.54 1.45
N SER A 78 -14.11 14.16 0.26
CA SER A 78 -15.25 14.95 -0.21
C SER A 78 -16.53 14.09 -0.26
N GLU A 79 -17.69 14.73 -0.09
CA GLU A 79 -18.97 14.02 -0.21
C GLU A 79 -19.20 13.47 -1.62
N ALA A 80 -18.81 14.23 -2.65
CA ALA A 80 -18.88 13.78 -4.04
C ALA A 80 -18.11 12.46 -4.25
N LYS A 81 -16.84 12.41 -3.81
CA LYS A 81 -16.00 11.21 -3.91
C LYS A 81 -16.58 10.03 -3.16
N TYR A 82 -17.14 10.25 -1.98
CA TYR A 82 -17.81 9.19 -1.22
C TYR A 82 -19.02 8.61 -1.98
N ASN A 83 -19.86 9.47 -2.54
CA ASN A 83 -21.04 9.05 -3.29
C ASN A 83 -20.66 8.27 -4.56
N ASP A 84 -19.61 8.70 -5.25
CA ASP A 84 -19.13 7.98 -6.44
C ASP A 84 -18.54 6.61 -6.08
N LEU A 85 -17.82 6.48 -4.97
CA LEU A 85 -17.38 5.17 -4.45
C LEU A 85 -18.56 4.25 -4.14
N LEU A 86 -19.66 4.77 -3.59
CA LEU A 86 -20.87 3.97 -3.34
C LEU A 86 -21.56 3.53 -4.64
N LYS A 87 -21.61 4.39 -5.65
CA LYS A 87 -22.11 4.03 -6.98
C LYS A 87 -21.26 2.92 -7.60
N LEU A 88 -19.93 3.02 -7.52
CA LEU A 88 -19.00 2.00 -8.01
C LEU A 88 -19.12 0.67 -7.25
N CYS A 89 -19.45 0.72 -5.96
CA CYS A 89 -19.81 -0.49 -5.20
C CYS A 89 -21.12 -1.08 -5.72
N SER A 90 -22.13 -0.25 -5.96
CA SER A 90 -23.48 -0.69 -6.37
C SER A 90 -23.53 -1.23 -7.81
N SER A 91 -22.72 -0.66 -8.71
CA SER A 91 -22.58 -1.12 -10.09
C SER A 91 -21.76 -2.40 -10.24
N GLY A 92 -21.16 -2.89 -9.15
CA GLY A 92 -20.32 -4.10 -9.16
C GLY A 92 -18.93 -3.90 -9.76
N VAL A 93 -18.56 -2.67 -10.14
CA VAL A 93 -17.21 -2.34 -10.62
C VAL A 93 -16.19 -2.57 -9.49
N ILE A 94 -16.52 -2.16 -8.27
CA ILE A 94 -15.74 -2.49 -7.08
C ILE A 94 -16.21 -3.85 -6.54
N PRO A 95 -15.31 -4.84 -6.38
CA PRO A 95 -15.68 -6.13 -5.81
C PRO A 95 -16.26 -6.03 -4.39
N ASN A 96 -17.31 -6.81 -4.11
CA ASN A 96 -18.06 -6.82 -2.83
C ASN A 96 -17.16 -6.91 -1.58
N ARG A 97 -16.03 -7.60 -1.68
CA ARG A 97 -15.06 -7.74 -0.57
C ARG A 97 -14.53 -6.40 -0.05
N TYR A 98 -14.48 -5.37 -0.87
CA TYR A 98 -13.99 -4.04 -0.49
C TYR A 98 -15.11 -3.07 -0.11
N HIS A 99 -16.38 -3.42 -0.30
CA HIS A 99 -17.50 -2.52 -0.04
C HIS A 99 -17.51 -2.04 1.41
N LYS A 100 -17.18 -2.92 2.36
CA LYS A 100 -17.11 -2.58 3.79
C LYS A 100 -16.11 -1.47 4.07
N GLU A 101 -14.96 -1.50 3.39
CA GLU A 101 -13.90 -0.52 3.57
C GLU A 101 -14.35 0.86 3.07
N PHE A 102 -14.86 0.94 1.84
CA PHE A 102 -15.33 2.19 1.25
C PHE A 102 -16.53 2.79 1.99
N LYS A 103 -17.49 1.95 2.42
CA LYS A 103 -18.65 2.40 3.20
C LYS A 103 -18.26 2.98 4.57
N SER A 104 -17.11 2.57 5.13
CA SER A 104 -16.61 3.03 6.43
C SER A 104 -15.78 4.32 6.40
N LEU A 105 -15.56 4.91 5.22
CA LEU A 105 -14.81 6.15 5.08
C LEU A 105 -15.56 7.35 5.69
N LYS A 106 -14.81 8.27 6.29
CA LYS A 106 -15.36 9.54 6.77
C LYS A 106 -15.52 10.49 5.58
N LYS A 107 -16.66 11.15 5.49
CA LYS A 107 -16.90 12.22 4.52
C LYS A 107 -17.03 13.57 5.22
N LYS A 108 -16.62 14.64 4.55
CA LYS A 108 -16.80 16.01 5.01
C LYS A 108 -17.01 16.91 3.80
N GLU A 109 -18.02 17.77 3.86
CA GLU A 109 -18.38 18.68 2.78
C GLU A 109 -17.27 19.71 2.50
N THR A 110 -16.58 20.17 3.56
CA THR A 110 -15.51 21.17 3.45
C THR A 110 -14.20 20.63 2.87
N VAL A 111 -14.15 19.38 2.41
CA VAL A 111 -12.94 18.79 1.81
C VAL A 111 -13.07 18.93 0.30
N GLU A 112 -12.24 19.78 -0.27
CA GLU A 112 -12.20 19.98 -1.71
C GLU A 112 -11.66 18.74 -2.41
N ASP A 113 -12.24 18.43 -3.56
CA ASP A 113 -11.83 17.31 -4.39
C ASP A 113 -10.87 17.79 -5.47
N VAL A 114 -9.68 18.19 -5.04
CA VAL A 114 -8.66 18.75 -5.93
C VAL A 114 -7.42 17.86 -5.84
N LEU A 115 -6.81 17.59 -7.00
CA LEU A 115 -5.50 16.97 -7.05
C LEU A 115 -4.47 18.03 -6.63
N GLY A 116 -3.59 17.71 -5.69
CA GLY A 116 -2.44 18.58 -5.41
C GLY A 116 -1.70 18.83 -6.72
N GLU A 117 -1.60 20.10 -7.09
CA GLU A 117 -1.24 20.59 -8.42
C GLU A 117 -0.19 19.70 -9.10
N THR A 118 -0.56 19.17 -10.27
CA THR A 118 0.39 18.57 -11.20
C THR A 118 1.15 19.76 -11.82
N ASN A 119 2.49 19.68 -11.84
CA ASN A 119 3.41 20.73 -12.26
C ASN A 119 2.89 21.67 -13.37
N GLU A 120 3.26 22.94 -13.28
CA GLU A 120 2.98 24.07 -14.18
C GLU A 120 3.32 23.85 -15.68
N GLU A 121 3.76 22.66 -16.11
CA GLU A 121 4.27 22.37 -17.45
C GLU A 121 3.18 21.91 -18.46
N ASP A 122 1.96 21.60 -18.02
CA ASP A 122 0.89 21.07 -18.91
C ASP A 122 0.04 22.15 -19.63
N ASN A 123 0.36 23.45 -19.46
CA ASN A 123 -0.42 24.57 -20.03
C ASN A 123 0.09 25.13 -21.38
N ILE A 124 0.88 24.38 -22.15
CA ILE A 124 1.24 24.82 -23.50
C ILE A 124 0.05 24.56 -24.45
N ILE A 125 -0.82 25.56 -24.57
CA ILE A 125 -1.79 25.64 -25.67
C ILE A 125 -0.97 25.70 -26.98
N LEU A 126 -1.02 24.64 -27.78
CA LEU A 126 -0.55 24.67 -29.16
C LEU A 126 -1.52 25.55 -29.95
N GLU A 127 -1.23 26.85 -30.06
CA GLU A 127 -1.91 27.75 -30.98
C GLU A 127 -1.68 27.26 -32.41
N ILE A 128 -2.68 26.55 -32.96
CA ILE A 128 -2.73 26.21 -34.37
C ILE A 128 -3.08 27.51 -35.12
N HIS A 129 -2.08 28.16 -35.71
CA HIS A 129 -2.34 29.21 -36.69
C HIS A 129 -3.04 28.60 -37.93
N PRO A 130 -4.20 29.11 -38.35
CA PRO A 130 -4.76 28.75 -39.64
C PRO A 130 -3.89 29.37 -40.74
N THR A 131 -3.27 28.53 -41.55
CA THR A 131 -2.72 28.95 -42.84
C THR A 131 -3.89 29.32 -43.76
N GLU A 132 -4.06 30.62 -44.01
CA GLU A 132 -4.91 31.12 -45.07
C GLU A 132 -4.38 30.66 -46.44
N TYR A 133 -5.29 30.21 -47.30
CA TYR A 133 -5.08 29.83 -48.70
C TYR A 133 -5.01 31.05 -49.62
#